data_AF-A0AAD5KAW0-F1
#
_entry.id   AF-A0AAD5KAW0-F1
#
_cell.length_a   1.000
_cell.length_b   1.000
_cell.length_c   1.000
_cell.angle_alpha   90.00
_cell.angle_beta   90.00
_cell.angle_gamma   90.00
#
_symmetry.space_group_name_H-M   'P 1'
#
loop_
_entity.id
_entity.type
_entity.pdbx_description
1 polymer ?
#
loop_
_entity_poly.entity_id
_entity_poly.type
_entity_poly.pdbx_seq_one_letter_code
_entity_poly.pdbx_strand_id
1 'polypeptide(L)'
;MIKLAPFGLIFLVLPESIPFWVIFTPGIIPSTCVTESQVLKQRQKLEDARQRMSSNVIQASHKIGRISPEDFLSLRKFLKIAKGYHYDFDLPQINKENLGAYCRFMGLKGWGTKGMLEKRLNKHLDYLLEDDKLIAKEGVETLNAPALQQAVEERGMRSIDVNEEQLRRSLDYWIAVHLNDQESIPRGLLVFSRMFLLNANYSK
;
A
#
# COMPACT_ATOMS: atom_id res chain seq x y z
N MET A 1 -0.65 -13.37 13.84
CA MET A 1 -0.50 -14.59 14.67
C MET A 1 0.89 -14.77 15.28
N ILE A 2 2.00 -14.55 14.55
CA ILE A 2 3.37 -14.75 15.10
C ILE A 2 3.69 -13.81 16.29
N LYS A 3 3.09 -12.62 16.35
CA LYS A 3 3.25 -11.67 17.49
C LYS A 3 2.39 -12.02 18.72
N LEU A 4 1.41 -12.91 18.58
CA LEU A 4 0.44 -13.20 19.65
C LEU A 4 1.04 -14.14 20.70
N ALA A 5 1.87 -15.10 20.28
CA ALA A 5 2.53 -16.05 21.17
C ALA A 5 3.49 -15.38 22.19
N PRO A 6 4.42 -14.48 21.79
CA PRO A 6 5.26 -13.78 22.77
C PRO A 6 4.46 -12.80 23.64
N PHE A 7 3.42 -12.15 23.10
CA PHE A 7 2.54 -11.28 23.89
C PHE A 7 1.75 -12.03 24.96
N GLY A 8 1.24 -13.23 24.64
CA GLY A 8 0.55 -14.08 25.61
C GLY A 8 1.44 -14.53 26.77
N LEU A 9 2.73 -14.79 26.50
CA LEU A 9 3.70 -15.14 27.54
C LEU A 9 4.02 -13.96 28.46
N ILE A 10 4.10 -12.74 27.92
CA ILE A 10 4.28 -11.50 28.72
C ILE A 10 3.05 -11.23 29.61
N PHE A 11 1.84 -11.39 29.05
CA PHE A 11 0.58 -11.20 29.78
C PHE A 11 0.42 -12.17 30.96
N LEU A 12 0.87 -13.41 30.80
CA LEU A 12 0.74 -14.47 31.81
C LEU A 12 1.71 -14.30 32.99
N VAL A 13 2.87 -13.67 32.77
CA VAL A 13 3.88 -13.49 33.81
C VAL A 13 3.56 -12.27 34.68
N LEU A 14 3.24 -11.10 34.11
CA LEU A 14 2.98 -9.86 34.85
C LEU A 14 2.09 -8.89 34.03
N PRO A 15 0.74 -8.95 34.15
CA PRO A 15 -0.15 -8.06 33.40
C PRO A 15 0.03 -6.58 33.77
N GLU A 16 0.51 -6.27 34.98
CA GLU A 16 0.80 -4.90 35.42
C GLU A 16 1.99 -4.25 34.71
N SER A 17 2.85 -5.05 34.07
CA SER A 17 4.03 -4.55 33.34
C SER A 17 3.75 -4.12 31.90
N ILE A 18 2.53 -4.36 31.40
CA ILE A 18 2.12 -4.03 30.01
C ILE A 18 2.38 -2.56 29.65
N PRO A 19 2.06 -1.55 30.50
CA PRO A 19 2.33 -0.15 30.18
C PRO A 19 3.82 0.15 29.92
N PHE A 20 4.71 -0.56 30.61
CA PHE A 20 6.16 -0.40 30.46
C PHE A 20 6.66 -1.01 29.13
N TRP A 21 6.17 -2.20 28.78
CA TRP A 21 6.54 -2.86 27.53
C TRP A 21 5.98 -2.16 26.28
N VAL A 22 4.80 -1.52 26.35
CA VAL A 22 4.21 -0.70 25.25
C VAL A 22 5.15 0.42 24.78
N ILE A 23 5.97 0.95 25.69
CA ILE A 23 6.95 2.01 25.38
C ILE A 23 8.24 1.40 24.81
N PHE A 24 8.71 0.27 25.36
CA PHE A 24 10.04 -0.28 25.06
C PHE A 24 10.09 -1.30 23.91
N THR A 25 9.01 -1.99 23.56
CA THR A 25 9.02 -3.07 22.54
C THR A 25 7.85 -3.04 21.53
N PRO A 26 7.70 -1.98 20.72
CA PRO A 26 6.59 -1.82 19.77
C PRO A 26 6.49 -2.94 18.70
N GLY A 27 7.55 -3.72 18.47
CA GLY A 27 7.56 -4.82 17.50
C GLY A 27 6.83 -6.10 17.96
N ILE A 28 6.62 -6.27 19.27
CA ILE A 28 6.16 -7.52 19.92
C ILE A 28 4.68 -7.45 20.30
N ILE A 29 4.10 -6.26 20.29
CA ILE A 29 2.77 -5.97 20.84
C ILE A 29 1.71 -6.02 19.72
N PRO A 30 0.52 -6.57 19.98
CA PRO A 30 -0.58 -6.56 19.02
C PRO A 30 -1.01 -5.13 18.71
N SER A 31 -1.53 -4.92 17.49
CA SER A 31 -2.00 -3.60 17.02
C SER A 31 -3.05 -2.97 17.94
N THR A 32 -3.79 -3.79 18.69
CA THR A 32 -4.80 -3.37 19.67
C THR A 32 -4.23 -2.65 20.89
N CYS A 33 -2.92 -2.78 21.16
CA CYS A 33 -2.27 -2.19 22.33
C CYS A 33 -1.29 -1.07 21.93
N VAL A 34 -1.31 -0.63 20.66
CA VAL A 34 -0.51 0.48 20.16
C VAL A 34 -1.28 1.78 20.40
N THR A 35 -0.61 2.79 20.97
CA THR A 35 -1.23 4.10 21.21
C THR A 35 -1.48 4.85 19.90
N GLU A 36 -2.52 5.68 19.82
CA GLU A 36 -2.82 6.51 18.64
C GLU A 36 -1.60 7.34 18.18
N SER A 37 -0.86 7.93 19.11
CA SER A 37 0.37 8.67 18.81
C SER A 37 1.46 7.81 18.16
N GLN A 38 1.56 6.52 18.51
CA GLN A 38 2.49 5.58 17.90
C GLN A 38 2.03 5.15 16.50
N VAL A 39 0.71 5.00 16.29
CA VAL A 39 0.12 4.72 14.97
C VAL A 39 0.39 5.89 14.02
N LEU A 40 0.10 7.12 14.46
CA LEU A 40 0.34 8.33 13.67
C LEU A 40 1.82 8.49 13.30
N LYS A 41 2.74 8.27 14.24
CA LYS A 41 4.19 8.28 13.96
C LYS A 41 4.61 7.24 12.93
N GLN A 42 4.06 6.03 13.00
CA GLN A 42 4.35 4.96 12.03
C GLN A 42 3.83 5.32 10.64
N ARG A 43 2.59 5.82 10.57
CA ARG A 43 1.96 6.29 9.34
C ARG A 43 2.76 7.42 8.71
N GLN A 44 3.15 8.42 9.48
CA GLN A 44 3.93 9.56 8.99
C GLN A 44 5.31 9.12 8.47
N LYS A 45 5.98 8.21 9.17
CA LYS A 45 7.24 7.63 8.70
C LYS A 45 7.08 6.86 7.38
N LEU A 46 5.97 6.15 7.20
CA LEU A 46 5.66 5.45 5.96
C LEU A 46 5.36 6.44 4.83
N GLU A 47 4.57 7.48 5.11
CA GLU A 47 4.27 8.54 4.14
C GLU A 47 5.54 9.28 3.69
N ASP A 48 6.43 9.65 4.61
CA ASP A 48 7.72 10.27 4.29
C ASP A 48 8.56 9.37 3.36
N ALA A 49 8.56 8.06 3.61
CA ALA A 49 9.24 7.10 2.75
C ALA A 49 8.59 7.04 1.36
N ARG A 50 7.25 7.03 1.27
CA ARG A 50 6.51 7.06 0.01
C ARG A 50 6.80 8.35 -0.77
N GLN A 51 6.82 9.51 -0.11
CA GLN A 51 7.11 10.80 -0.74
C GLN A 51 8.51 10.82 -1.37
N ARG A 52 9.52 10.33 -0.64
CA ARG A 52 10.90 10.21 -1.16
C ARG A 52 10.97 9.26 -2.36
N MET A 53 10.23 8.15 -2.32
CA MET A 53 10.22 7.19 -3.42
C MET A 53 9.49 7.74 -4.65
N SER A 54 8.33 8.36 -4.46
CA SER A 54 7.52 8.98 -5.51
C SER A 54 8.30 10.08 -6.24
N SER A 55 8.96 10.98 -5.49
CA SER A 55 9.77 12.05 -6.08
C SER A 55 10.92 11.50 -6.92
N ASN A 56 11.62 10.47 -6.45
CA ASN A 56 12.68 9.80 -7.20
C ASN A 56 12.16 9.16 -8.50
N VAL A 57 10.99 8.50 -8.44
CA VAL A 57 10.36 7.86 -9.60
C VAL A 57 9.93 8.90 -10.64
N ILE A 58 9.29 10.00 -10.21
CA ILE A 58 8.87 11.09 -11.09
C ILE A 58 10.09 11.74 -11.76
N GLN A 59 11.14 12.05 -11.00
CA GLN A 59 12.39 12.59 -11.52
C GLN A 59 13.06 11.67 -12.54
N ALA A 60 13.10 10.36 -12.27
CA ALA A 60 13.62 9.39 -13.21
C ALA A 60 12.77 9.32 -14.49
N SER A 61 11.44 9.44 -14.35
CA SER A 61 10.54 9.41 -15.50
C SER A 61 10.72 10.59 -16.44
N HIS A 62 10.93 11.81 -15.91
CA HIS A 62 11.22 12.99 -16.72
C HIS A 62 12.48 12.85 -17.57
N LYS A 63 13.48 12.09 -17.11
CA LYS A 63 14.71 11.82 -17.87
C LYS A 63 14.51 10.81 -19.01
N ILE A 64 13.59 9.87 -18.82
CA ILE A 64 13.35 8.77 -19.77
C ILE A 64 12.25 9.16 -20.78
N GLY A 65 11.31 10.04 -20.39
CA GLY A 65 10.28 10.60 -21.26
C GLY A 65 9.18 9.62 -21.71
N ARG A 66 9.08 8.43 -21.09
CA ARG A 66 8.17 7.35 -21.56
C ARG A 66 6.83 7.27 -20.84
N ILE A 67 6.74 7.66 -19.57
CA ILE A 67 5.53 7.47 -18.74
C ILE A 67 5.26 8.74 -17.91
N SER A 68 4.08 9.33 -18.04
CA SER A 68 3.65 10.48 -17.24
C SER A 68 2.67 10.06 -16.13
N PRO A 69 2.60 10.75 -14.98
CA PRO A 69 1.52 10.54 -14.00
C PRO A 69 0.11 10.59 -14.63
N GLU A 70 -0.08 11.48 -15.61
CA GLU A 70 -1.33 11.67 -16.36
C GLU A 70 -1.79 10.38 -17.07
N ASP A 71 -0.85 9.52 -17.47
CA ASP A 71 -1.18 8.28 -18.17
C ASP A 71 -1.77 7.23 -17.23
N PHE A 72 -1.48 7.31 -15.94
CA PHE A 72 -2.06 6.45 -14.92
C PHE A 72 -3.39 6.98 -14.35
N LEU A 73 -3.78 8.21 -14.65
CA LEU A 73 -5.09 8.79 -14.25
C LEU A 73 -6.22 8.39 -15.21
N SER A 74 -5.91 8.16 -16.49
CA SER A 74 -6.88 7.70 -17.47
C SER A 74 -6.87 6.18 -17.57
N LEU A 75 -7.96 5.52 -17.20
CA LEU A 75 -8.09 4.06 -17.29
C LEU A 75 -7.69 3.53 -18.68
N ARG A 76 -8.15 4.18 -19.75
CA ARG A 76 -7.82 3.80 -21.14
C ARG A 76 -6.31 3.84 -21.41
N LYS A 77 -5.63 4.89 -20.96
CA LYS A 77 -4.17 5.02 -21.14
C LYS A 77 -3.41 4.02 -20.27
N PHE A 78 -3.88 3.81 -19.04
CA PHE A 78 -3.30 2.85 -18.12
C PHE A 78 -3.36 1.43 -18.72
N LEU A 79 -4.52 1.00 -19.21
CA LEU A 79 -4.65 -0.31 -19.89
C LEU A 79 -3.71 -0.44 -21.11
N LYS A 80 -3.53 0.64 -21.88
CA LYS A 80 -2.55 0.65 -22.99
C LYS A 80 -1.11 0.44 -22.51
N ILE A 81 -0.73 1.04 -21.38
CA ILE A 81 0.59 0.81 -20.75
C ILE A 81 0.69 -0.64 -20.27
N ALA A 82 -0.35 -1.16 -19.63
CA ALA A 82 -0.40 -2.54 -19.15
C ALA A 82 -0.15 -3.55 -20.29
N LYS A 83 -0.77 -3.35 -21.46
CA LYS A 83 -0.49 -4.15 -22.67
C LYS A 83 0.97 -4.08 -23.11
N GLY A 84 1.53 -2.88 -23.18
CA GLY A 84 2.87 -2.66 -23.72
C GLY A 84 4.00 -3.18 -22.82
N TYR A 85 3.80 -3.14 -21.51
CA TYR A 85 4.84 -3.46 -20.52
C TYR A 85 4.49 -4.66 -19.63
N HIS A 86 3.55 -5.51 -20.06
CA HIS A 86 3.05 -6.62 -19.24
C HIS A 86 4.17 -7.47 -18.63
N TYR A 87 5.14 -7.87 -19.46
CA TYR A 87 6.27 -8.71 -19.04
C TYR A 87 7.19 -8.00 -18.04
N ASP A 88 7.55 -6.74 -18.29
CA ASP A 88 8.50 -5.99 -17.46
C ASP A 88 7.99 -5.77 -16.03
N PHE A 89 6.67 -5.72 -15.86
CA PHE A 89 6.00 -5.51 -14.58
C PHE A 89 5.44 -6.78 -13.95
N ASP A 90 5.71 -7.95 -14.53
CA ASP A 90 5.44 -9.20 -13.86
C ASP A 90 6.43 -9.38 -12.70
N LEU A 91 5.94 -9.74 -11.50
CA LEU A 91 6.76 -9.73 -10.29
C LEU A 91 8.03 -10.60 -10.38
N PRO A 92 8.01 -11.77 -11.04
CA PRO A 92 9.21 -12.57 -11.25
C PRO A 92 10.28 -11.89 -12.11
N GLN A 93 9.91 -10.94 -12.98
CA GLN A 93 10.85 -10.22 -13.85
C GLN A 93 11.53 -9.06 -13.13
N ILE A 94 10.88 -8.49 -12.13
CA ILE A 94 11.42 -7.37 -11.35
C ILE A 94 12.66 -7.83 -10.54
N ASN A 95 13.72 -7.03 -10.54
CA ASN A 95 14.92 -7.32 -9.75
C ASN A 95 14.63 -7.22 -8.23
N LYS A 96 15.55 -7.76 -7.42
CA LYS A 96 15.38 -7.86 -5.96
C LYS A 96 15.27 -6.48 -5.30
N GLU A 97 16.04 -5.52 -5.77
CA GLU A 97 16.13 -4.16 -5.25
C GLU A 97 14.80 -3.43 -5.43
N ASN A 98 14.22 -3.51 -6.62
CA ASN A 98 12.93 -2.94 -6.96
C ASN A 98 11.78 -3.65 -6.23
N LEU A 99 11.80 -4.99 -6.11
CA LEU A 99 10.83 -5.70 -5.27
C LEU A 99 10.90 -5.27 -3.79
N GLY A 100 12.10 -5.03 -3.27
CA GLY A 100 12.33 -4.47 -1.94
C GLY A 100 11.77 -3.05 -1.79
N ALA A 101 11.90 -2.22 -2.83
CA ALA A 101 11.25 -0.91 -2.89
C ALA A 101 9.72 -1.06 -2.91
N TYR A 102 9.16 -1.91 -3.76
CA TYR A 102 7.71 -2.12 -3.88
C TYR A 102 7.11 -2.58 -2.56
N CYS A 103 7.75 -3.53 -1.88
CA CYS A 103 7.35 -3.94 -0.54
C CYS A 103 7.33 -2.75 0.44
N ARG A 104 8.41 -1.95 0.51
CA ARG A 104 8.47 -0.78 1.42
C ARG A 104 7.39 0.24 1.12
N PHE A 105 7.15 0.52 -0.15
CA PHE A 105 6.12 1.46 -0.58
C PHE A 105 4.72 1.01 -0.13
N MET A 106 4.43 -0.29 -0.21
CA MET A 106 3.19 -0.89 0.25
C MET A 106 3.12 -1.09 1.78
N GLY A 107 4.05 -0.54 2.56
CA GLY A 107 4.08 -0.68 4.03
C GLY A 107 4.61 -2.03 4.53
N LEU A 108 5.18 -2.85 3.65
CA LEU A 108 5.72 -4.17 3.95
C LEU A 108 7.23 -4.12 4.23
N LYS A 109 7.76 -5.19 4.84
CA LYS A 109 9.21 -5.36 5.01
C LYS A 109 9.87 -5.56 3.64
N GLY A 110 10.80 -4.68 3.28
CA GLY A 110 11.54 -4.73 2.00
C GLY A 110 12.88 -5.46 2.03
N TRP A 111 13.08 -6.40 2.94
CA TRP A 111 14.32 -7.20 3.03
C TRP A 111 14.02 -8.71 2.93
N GLY A 112 15.04 -9.49 2.57
CA GLY A 112 14.96 -10.93 2.32
C GLY A 112 15.49 -11.34 0.94
N THR A 113 15.29 -12.60 0.56
CA THR A 113 15.58 -13.08 -0.80
C THR A 113 14.53 -12.59 -1.80
N LYS A 114 14.82 -12.64 -3.10
CA LYS A 114 13.88 -12.24 -4.17
C LYS A 114 12.52 -12.96 -4.04
N GLY A 115 12.53 -14.29 -3.93
CA GLY A 115 11.30 -15.07 -3.78
C GLY A 115 10.52 -14.78 -2.50
N MET A 116 11.20 -14.42 -1.40
CA MET A 116 10.50 -13.98 -0.18
C MET A 116 9.79 -12.63 -0.36
N LEU A 117 10.41 -11.69 -1.07
CA LEU A 117 9.82 -10.39 -1.39
C LEU A 117 8.62 -10.56 -2.33
N GLU A 118 8.78 -11.36 -3.37
CA GLU A 118 7.72 -11.70 -4.33
C GLU A 118 6.52 -12.34 -3.63
N LYS A 119 6.73 -13.40 -2.84
CA LYS A 119 5.66 -14.06 -2.10
C LYS A 119 4.96 -13.13 -1.13
N ARG A 120 5.70 -12.23 -0.48
CA ARG A 120 5.15 -11.23 0.45
C ARG A 120 4.27 -10.22 -0.26
N LEU A 121 4.74 -9.71 -1.40
CA LEU A 121 3.99 -8.75 -2.20
C LEU A 121 2.74 -9.41 -2.80
N ASN A 122 2.87 -10.61 -3.37
CA ASN A 122 1.73 -11.39 -3.88
C ASN A 122 0.67 -11.60 -2.82
N LYS A 123 1.07 -12.07 -1.63
CA LYS A 123 0.14 -12.28 -0.51
C LYS A 123 -0.59 -10.99 -0.12
N HIS A 124 0.09 -9.84 -0.14
CA HIS A 124 -0.53 -8.55 0.15
C HIS A 124 -1.53 -8.15 -0.93
N LEU A 125 -1.18 -8.31 -2.20
CA LEU A 125 -2.06 -8.00 -3.32
C LEU A 125 -3.28 -8.95 -3.39
N ASP A 126 -3.12 -10.22 -3.01
CA ASP A 126 -4.24 -11.17 -2.87
C ASP A 126 -5.20 -10.72 -1.77
N TYR A 127 -4.66 -10.25 -0.63
CA TYR A 127 -5.46 -9.67 0.44
C TYR A 127 -6.24 -8.43 -0.05
N LEU A 128 -5.57 -7.51 -0.75
CA LEU A 128 -6.23 -6.32 -1.32
C LEU A 128 -7.32 -6.69 -2.32
N LEU A 129 -7.11 -7.71 -3.15
CA LEU A 129 -8.10 -8.15 -4.14
C LEU A 129 -9.40 -8.62 -3.47
N GLU A 130 -9.30 -9.41 -2.41
CA GLU A 130 -10.49 -9.87 -1.68
C GLU A 130 -11.18 -8.71 -0.93
N ASP A 131 -10.41 -7.79 -0.36
CA ASP A 131 -10.93 -6.58 0.28
C ASP A 131 -11.61 -5.65 -0.73
N ASP A 132 -11.03 -5.46 -1.92
CA ASP A 132 -11.60 -4.67 -3.01
C ASP A 132 -12.93 -5.25 -3.50
N LYS A 133 -13.05 -6.58 -3.62
CA LYS A 133 -14.33 -7.24 -3.97
C LYS A 133 -15.40 -7.00 -2.91
N LEU A 134 -15.02 -7.03 -1.63
CA LEU A 134 -15.95 -6.77 -0.54
C LEU A 134 -16.42 -5.31 -0.56
N ILE A 135 -15.49 -4.37 -0.66
CA ILE A 135 -15.80 -2.94 -0.73
C ILE A 135 -16.62 -2.61 -1.98
N ALA A 136 -16.34 -3.21 -3.14
CA ALA A 136 -17.13 -3.01 -4.34
C ALA A 136 -18.58 -3.49 -4.19
N LYS A 137 -18.81 -4.53 -3.37
CA LYS A 137 -20.15 -5.06 -3.08
C LYS A 137 -20.91 -4.18 -2.09
N GLU A 138 -20.25 -3.68 -1.05
CA GLU A 138 -20.87 -2.88 0.01
C GLU A 138 -20.98 -1.39 -0.36
N GLY A 139 -20.07 -0.91 -1.22
CA GLY A 139 -19.91 0.48 -1.62
C GLY A 139 -18.92 1.22 -0.72
N VAL A 140 -18.05 2.04 -1.32
CA VAL A 140 -17.03 2.84 -0.61
C VAL A 140 -17.65 3.76 0.45
N GLU A 141 -18.86 4.26 0.20
CA GLU A 141 -19.60 5.15 1.12
C GLU A 141 -19.93 4.53 2.49
N THR A 142 -19.88 3.19 2.61
CA THR A 142 -20.15 2.50 3.88
C THR A 142 -18.98 2.55 4.86
N LEU A 143 -17.77 2.86 4.37
CA LEU A 143 -16.57 2.93 5.19
C LEU A 143 -16.58 4.18 6.06
N ASN A 144 -16.41 4.03 7.38
CA ASN A 144 -16.15 5.15 8.27
C ASN A 144 -14.75 5.75 8.03
N ALA A 145 -14.50 6.96 8.55
CA ALA A 145 -13.26 7.68 8.29
C ALA A 145 -11.97 6.90 8.63
N PRO A 146 -11.86 6.21 9.79
CA PRO A 146 -10.68 5.37 10.09
C PRO A 146 -10.50 4.21 9.11
N ALA A 147 -11.57 3.51 8.76
CA ALA A 147 -11.52 2.36 7.84
C ALA A 147 -11.17 2.82 6.42
N LEU A 148 -11.73 3.93 5.96
CA LEU A 148 -11.39 4.54 4.67
C LEU A 148 -9.91 4.92 4.62
N GLN A 149 -9.41 5.59 5.67
CA GLN A 149 -8.01 6.01 5.74
C GLN A 149 -7.06 4.81 5.71
N GLN A 150 -7.40 3.73 6.44
CA GLN A 150 -6.63 2.49 6.42
C GLN A 150 -6.68 1.81 5.05
N ALA A 151 -7.86 1.67 4.44
CA ALA A 151 -8.03 1.04 3.13
C ALA A 151 -7.19 1.74 2.05
N VAL A 152 -7.18 3.07 2.05
CA VAL A 152 -6.37 3.88 1.13
C VAL A 152 -4.87 3.70 1.39
N GLU A 153 -4.45 3.69 2.67
CA GLU A 153 -3.06 3.51 3.04
C GLU A 153 -2.51 2.12 2.65
N GLU A 154 -3.27 1.05 2.86
CA GLU A 154 -2.87 -0.33 2.54
C GLU A 154 -2.68 -0.54 1.04
N ARG A 155 -3.38 0.24 0.21
CA ARG A 155 -3.26 0.31 -1.25
C ARG A 155 -2.13 1.22 -1.73
N GLY A 156 -1.31 1.74 -0.82
CA GLY A 156 -0.13 2.54 -1.16
C GLY A 156 -0.46 3.99 -1.55
N MET A 157 -1.64 4.49 -1.19
CA MET A 157 -2.06 5.86 -1.47
C MET A 157 -1.81 6.77 -0.25
N ARG A 158 -1.86 8.08 -0.49
CA ARG A 158 -1.69 9.09 0.56
C ARG A 158 -2.93 9.15 1.44
N SER A 159 -2.73 9.15 2.75
CA SER A 159 -3.81 9.11 3.73
C SER A 159 -3.75 10.21 4.80
N ILE A 160 -2.62 10.94 4.90
CA ILE A 160 -2.45 12.07 5.82
C ILE A 160 -2.74 13.39 5.10
N ASP A 161 -3.43 14.30 5.77
CA ASP A 161 -3.82 15.64 5.27
C ASP A 161 -4.62 15.61 3.95
N VAL A 162 -5.38 14.54 3.73
CA VAL A 162 -6.30 14.37 2.60
C VAL A 162 -7.73 14.38 3.12
N ASN A 163 -8.62 15.13 2.45
CA ASN A 163 -10.03 15.16 2.82
C ASN A 163 -10.72 13.82 2.50
N GLU A 164 -11.81 13.54 3.20
CA GLU A 164 -12.51 12.25 3.07
C GLU A 164 -13.04 12.01 1.66
N GLU A 165 -13.54 13.06 0.99
CA GLU A 165 -14.03 12.96 -0.39
C GLU A 165 -12.94 12.53 -1.38
N GLN A 166 -11.71 13.04 -1.25
CA GLN A 166 -10.58 12.63 -2.09
C GLN A 166 -10.12 11.21 -1.75
N LEU A 167 -10.17 10.80 -0.48
CA LEU A 167 -9.89 9.42 -0.09
C LEU A 167 -10.87 8.44 -0.77
N ARG A 168 -12.17 8.76 -0.76
CA ARG A 168 -13.20 7.94 -1.43
C ARG A 168 -12.96 7.86 -2.94
N ARG A 169 -12.75 9.00 -3.60
CA ARG A 169 -12.44 9.03 -5.04
C ARG A 169 -11.18 8.23 -5.40
N SER A 170 -10.15 8.32 -4.57
CA SER A 170 -8.91 7.55 -4.77
C SER A 170 -9.16 6.05 -4.67
N LEU A 171 -9.98 5.64 -3.70
CA LEU A 171 -10.35 4.25 -3.49
C LEU A 171 -11.27 3.72 -4.59
N ASP A 172 -12.29 4.49 -5.00
CA ASP A 172 -13.17 4.17 -6.14
C ASP A 172 -12.35 3.96 -7.42
N TYR A 173 -11.43 4.89 -7.70
CA TYR A 173 -10.55 4.78 -8.86
C TYR A 173 -9.69 3.51 -8.79
N TRP A 174 -9.08 3.24 -7.62
CA TRP A 174 -8.30 2.03 -7.41
C TRP A 174 -9.12 0.77 -7.68
N ILE A 175 -10.34 0.67 -7.13
CA ILE A 175 -11.21 -0.49 -7.30
C ILE A 175 -11.60 -0.66 -8.77
N ALA A 176 -11.96 0.43 -9.46
CA ALA A 176 -12.30 0.39 -10.88
C ALA A 176 -11.13 -0.09 -11.76
N VAL A 177 -9.90 0.24 -11.36
CA VAL A 177 -8.67 -0.22 -12.03
C VAL A 177 -8.35 -1.67 -11.69
N HIS A 178 -8.43 -2.06 -10.42
CA HIS A 178 -8.01 -3.37 -9.93
C HIS A 178 -8.98 -4.48 -10.28
N LEU A 179 -10.29 -4.21 -10.25
CA LEU A 179 -11.35 -5.16 -10.59
C LEU A 179 -11.81 -5.05 -12.05
N ASN A 180 -10.97 -4.50 -12.94
CA ASN A 180 -11.33 -4.39 -14.33
C ASN A 180 -11.38 -5.77 -15.02
N ASP A 181 -12.56 -6.18 -15.44
CA ASP A 181 -12.79 -7.48 -16.08
C ASP A 181 -12.23 -7.58 -17.51
N GLN A 182 -11.98 -6.45 -18.19
CA GLN A 182 -11.56 -6.45 -19.60
C GLN A 182 -10.09 -6.83 -19.76
N GLU A 183 -9.24 -6.41 -18.82
CA GLU A 183 -7.81 -6.60 -18.92
C GLU A 183 -7.13 -6.51 -17.55
N SER A 184 -6.42 -7.58 -17.20
CA SER A 184 -5.66 -7.66 -15.96
C SER A 184 -4.41 -6.79 -16.05
N ILE A 185 -4.29 -5.85 -15.12
CA ILE A 185 -3.09 -5.02 -14.98
C ILE A 185 -2.04 -5.82 -14.20
N PRO A 186 -0.78 -5.91 -14.69
CA PRO A 186 0.28 -6.59 -13.97
C PRO A 186 0.42 -6.06 -12.54
N ARG A 187 0.61 -6.98 -11.59
CA ARG A 187 0.74 -6.68 -10.15
C ARG A 187 1.83 -5.66 -9.85
N GLY A 188 2.98 -5.78 -10.52
CA GLY A 188 4.06 -4.80 -10.37
C GLY A 188 3.67 -3.42 -10.88
N LEU A 189 2.92 -3.37 -11.99
CA LEU A 189 2.49 -2.10 -12.58
C LEU A 189 1.42 -1.40 -11.72
N LEU A 190 0.53 -2.16 -11.06
CA LEU A 190 -0.39 -1.59 -10.07
C LEU A 190 0.36 -0.84 -8.97
N VAL A 191 1.37 -1.48 -8.36
CA VAL A 191 2.20 -0.85 -7.32
C VAL A 191 2.99 0.33 -7.88
N PHE A 192 3.57 0.17 -9.08
CA PHE A 192 4.33 1.23 -9.73
C PHE A 192 3.48 2.47 -10.01
N SER A 193 2.23 2.29 -10.48
CA SER A 193 1.29 3.39 -10.74
C SER A 193 1.04 4.24 -9.48
N ARG A 194 0.99 3.61 -8.29
CA ARG A 194 0.80 4.32 -7.02
C ARG A 194 1.97 5.24 -6.70
N MET A 195 3.18 4.90 -7.12
CA MET A 195 4.35 5.76 -6.93
C MET A 195 4.22 7.06 -7.75
N PHE A 196 3.58 7.03 -8.92
CA PHE A 196 3.29 8.23 -9.72
C PHE A 196 2.11 9.02 -9.16
N LEU A 197 1.10 8.31 -8.65
CA LEU A 197 -0.18 8.89 -8.25
C LEU A 197 -0.27 9.25 -6.78
N LEU A 198 0.82 9.15 -6.01
CA LEU A 198 0.84 9.41 -4.58
C LEU A 198 0.23 10.79 -4.21
N ASN A 199 0.52 11.80 -5.03
CA ASN A 199 0.04 13.18 -4.86
C ASN A 199 -0.95 13.60 -5.97
N ALA A 200 -1.51 12.65 -6.71
CA ALA A 200 -2.43 12.98 -7.78
C ALA A 200 -3.80 13.39 -7.23
N ASN A 201 -4.44 14.34 -7.91
CA ASN A 201 -5.81 14.75 -7.62
C ASN A 201 -6.76 14.02 -8.58
N TYR A 202 -7.67 13.23 -8.02
CA TYR A 202 -8.70 12.54 -8.80
C TYR A 202 -9.85 13.53 -9.05
N SER A 203 -9.92 14.04 -10.28
CA SER A 203 -11.01 14.91 -10.73
C SER A 203 -12.35 14.14 -10.82
N LYS A 204 -13.45 14.89 -10.73
CA LYS A 204 -14.81 14.37 -10.95
C LYS A 204 -15.05 14.00 -12.42
#